data_AF-A0A3T0L0R1-F1
#
_entry.id   AF-A0A3T0L0R1-F1
#
_cell.length_a   1.000
_cell.length_b   1.000
_cell.length_c   1.000
_cell.angle_alpha   90.00
_cell.angle_beta   90.00
_cell.angle_gamma   90.00
#
_symmetry.space_group_name_H-M   'P 1'
#
loop_
_entity.id
_entity.type
_entity.pdbx_description
1 polymer ?
#
loop_
_entity_poly.entity_id
_entity_poly.type
_entity_poly.pdbx_seq_one_letter_code
_entity_poly.pdbx_strand_id
1 'polypeptide(L)'
;MMKKLLIIVCAVFLNAQQLNFELPNDINTTSAETNKTAVIAESNKTNVSDTNITAETNTSAEINETNNTAIVDVEDFNDTYVSFNSKASFTVVINKQRFFKFIPSLMNALNAYYAQKGIDYNITLYNIDTNLSKIKSKDIIYFTTDVNQLSKLKDYNKTFYLPLINKNETNITAKNIYFGSIDFKDQIQKLTSFIDDKTDVIADHTLLSDKLLNYEKNLTYIHTVYQFPNIYYQDLNNSFVIFNTSAGKTAQVLSTITQKEIQTKLTLTPQLGYNPLMIVLTQPADIQKLLIANSIIHPPLIINEDASLLNSDIRYNWMNYAACIFANKIYNKQNSEDQFYMNDFNIYIFNNQINYKTKLYRIIDGAFKQVE
;
A
#
# COMPACT_ATOMS: atom_id res chain seq x y z
N MET A 1 -51.12 14.21 22.57
CA MET A 1 -49.92 15.01 22.94
C MET A 1 -48.70 14.12 22.74
N MET A 2 -47.65 14.63 22.09
CA MET A 2 -46.38 13.97 21.73
C MET A 2 -46.43 12.73 20.80
N LYS A 3 -45.59 12.78 19.75
CA LYS A 3 -45.51 11.81 18.65
C LYS A 3 -44.41 10.78 18.94
N LYS A 4 -44.58 9.53 18.47
CA LYS A 4 -43.46 8.58 18.33
C LYS A 4 -42.51 9.09 17.24
N LEU A 5 -41.23 9.23 17.57
CA LEU A 5 -40.16 9.46 16.58
C LEU A 5 -39.41 8.13 16.39
N LEU A 6 -39.67 7.45 15.28
CA LEU A 6 -38.94 6.25 14.88
C LEU A 6 -37.67 6.70 14.16
N ILE A 7 -36.52 6.67 14.84
CA ILE A 7 -35.23 6.96 14.21
C ILE A 7 -34.80 5.70 13.44
N ILE A 8 -35.04 5.72 12.12
CA ILE A 8 -34.44 4.75 11.20
C ILE A 8 -32.99 5.18 10.97
N VAL A 9 -32.05 4.50 11.61
CA VAL A 9 -30.62 4.64 11.28
C VAL A 9 -30.39 3.89 9.98
N CYS A 10 -30.35 4.62 8.85
CA CYS A 10 -29.85 4.09 7.59
C CYS A 10 -28.37 3.74 7.73
N ALA A 11 -28.08 2.46 7.98
CA ALA A 11 -26.75 1.90 7.79
C ALA A 11 -26.42 1.92 6.28
N VAL A 12 -25.82 3.02 5.82
CA VAL A 12 -25.16 3.06 4.51
C VAL A 12 -23.94 2.17 4.61
N PHE A 13 -24.09 0.91 4.21
CA PHE A 13 -22.97 0.02 3.97
C PHE A 13 -22.15 0.57 2.79
N LEU A 14 -21.14 1.39 3.08
CA LEU A 14 -20.04 1.57 2.15
C LEU A 14 -19.40 0.19 1.93
N ASN A 15 -19.52 -0.33 0.72
CA ASN A 15 -18.76 -1.48 0.25
C ASN A 15 -17.28 -1.08 0.05
N ALA A 16 -16.60 -0.71 1.14
CA ALA A 16 -15.15 -0.74 1.20
C ALA A 16 -14.73 -2.21 1.14
N GLN A 17 -14.19 -2.65 -0.02
CA GLN A 17 -13.60 -3.98 -0.13
C GLN A 17 -12.48 -4.09 0.91
N GLN A 18 -12.69 -4.96 1.90
CA GLN A 18 -11.77 -5.11 3.04
C GLN A 18 -10.43 -5.68 2.57
N LEU A 19 -9.43 -4.82 2.38
CA LEU A 19 -8.05 -5.23 2.18
C LEU A 19 -7.44 -5.62 3.54
N ASN A 20 -7.39 -6.92 3.81
CA ASN A 20 -6.43 -7.46 4.77
C ASN A 20 -5.02 -7.29 4.18
N PHE A 21 -4.17 -6.50 4.82
CA PHE A 21 -2.80 -6.19 4.36
C PHE A 21 -1.78 -7.31 4.62
N GLU A 22 -2.21 -8.57 4.63
CA GLU A 22 -1.32 -9.74 4.72
C GLU A 22 -0.59 -9.94 3.38
N LEU A 23 0.74 -10.10 3.42
CA LEU A 23 1.47 -10.53 2.23
C LEU A 23 1.03 -11.95 1.86
N PRO A 24 0.58 -12.20 0.61
CA PRO A 24 0.14 -13.54 0.22
C PRO A 24 1.31 -14.53 0.25
N ASN A 25 1.02 -15.80 0.48
CA ASN A 25 2.03 -16.87 0.55
C ASN A 25 2.56 -17.28 -0.82
N ASP A 26 3.74 -17.93 -0.82
CA ASP A 26 4.32 -18.56 -2.00
C ASP A 26 3.72 -19.97 -2.18
N ILE A 27 3.03 -20.19 -3.30
CA ILE A 27 2.43 -21.48 -3.64
C ILE A 27 3.48 -22.34 -4.35
N ASN A 28 4.06 -23.30 -3.61
CA ASN A 28 4.91 -24.36 -4.18
C ASN A 28 4.25 -25.73 -3.98
N THR A 29 3.39 -26.13 -4.92
CA THR A 29 3.01 -27.54 -5.12
C THR A 29 2.88 -27.84 -6.60
N THR A 30 3.76 -28.70 -7.09
CA THR A 30 3.72 -29.28 -8.44
C THR A 30 2.68 -30.40 -8.51
N SER A 31 1.71 -30.28 -9.40
CA SER A 31 1.06 -31.44 -10.04
C SER A 31 0.51 -31.01 -11.40
N ALA A 32 0.93 -31.72 -12.45
CA ALA A 32 0.40 -31.50 -13.79
C ALA A 32 -0.85 -32.36 -13.98
N GLU A 33 -1.92 -31.77 -14.52
CA GLU A 33 -2.94 -32.58 -15.21
C GLU A 33 -3.59 -31.81 -16.36
N THR A 34 -3.90 -32.59 -17.41
CA THR A 34 -4.14 -32.18 -18.79
C THR A 34 -5.38 -31.33 -19.05
N ASN A 35 -5.23 -30.27 -19.85
CA ASN A 35 -6.35 -29.56 -20.49
C ASN A 35 -6.92 -30.34 -21.69
N LYS A 36 -8.24 -30.38 -21.82
CA LYS A 36 -8.94 -30.72 -23.07
C LYS A 36 -10.01 -29.68 -23.43
N THR A 37 -9.72 -28.97 -24.52
CA THR A 37 -10.62 -28.48 -25.59
C THR A 37 -12.04 -28.01 -25.25
N ALA A 38 -12.33 -26.76 -25.60
CA ALA A 38 -13.57 -26.40 -26.29
C ALA A 38 -13.28 -25.31 -27.34
N VAL A 39 -13.74 -25.53 -28.57
CA VAL A 39 -13.65 -24.59 -29.70
C VAL A 39 -15.05 -24.10 -30.02
N ILE A 40 -15.23 -22.79 -30.19
CA ILE A 40 -16.34 -22.24 -30.99
C ILE A 40 -15.73 -21.21 -31.93
N ALA A 41 -16.06 -21.33 -33.21
CA ALA A 41 -15.68 -20.42 -34.27
C ALA A 41 -16.86 -19.50 -34.59
N GLU A 42 -16.58 -18.30 -35.09
CA GLU A 42 -17.58 -17.51 -35.81
C GLU A 42 -16.93 -16.78 -36.99
N SER A 43 -17.73 -16.48 -38.01
CA SER A 43 -17.28 -16.49 -39.40
C SER A 43 -17.41 -15.15 -40.14
N ASN A 44 -16.47 -14.95 -41.07
CA ASN A 44 -16.44 -14.02 -42.20
C ASN A 44 -17.76 -13.30 -42.57
N LYS A 45 -17.64 -12.00 -42.86
CA LYS A 45 -17.81 -11.52 -44.26
C LYS A 45 -17.18 -10.15 -44.54
N THR A 46 -16.67 -10.01 -45.76
CA THR A 46 -16.01 -8.85 -46.37
C THR A 46 -16.95 -8.04 -47.26
N ASN A 47 -16.61 -6.75 -47.46
CA ASN A 47 -16.61 -5.94 -48.71
C ASN A 47 -16.51 -4.44 -48.29
N VAL A 48 -15.60 -3.56 -48.75
CA VAL A 48 -15.24 -3.12 -50.13
C VAL A 48 -16.46 -2.49 -50.83
N SER A 49 -16.50 -1.26 -51.36
CA SER A 49 -15.61 -0.07 -51.36
C SER A 49 -16.50 1.22 -51.53
N ASP A 50 -16.10 2.47 -51.84
CA ASP A 50 -14.83 3.06 -52.32
C ASP A 50 -14.77 4.61 -52.13
N THR A 51 -13.65 5.21 -52.53
CA THR A 51 -13.45 6.60 -53.03
C THR A 51 -13.61 7.86 -52.15
N ASN A 52 -12.53 8.65 -52.20
CA ASN A 52 -12.38 10.08 -51.85
C ASN A 52 -13.37 11.01 -52.58
N ILE A 53 -13.58 12.23 -52.05
CA ILE A 53 -13.08 13.50 -52.65
C ILE A 53 -13.24 14.68 -51.66
N THR A 54 -12.42 15.70 -51.88
CA THR A 54 -12.07 16.85 -51.02
C THR A 54 -12.95 18.10 -51.19
N ALA A 55 -12.84 19.03 -50.22
CA ALA A 55 -12.91 20.49 -50.39
C ALA A 55 -14.31 21.11 -50.69
N GLU A 56 -14.63 22.37 -50.40
CA GLU A 56 -14.03 23.46 -49.60
C GLU A 56 -15.07 24.60 -49.49
N THR A 57 -15.08 25.38 -48.39
CA THR A 57 -15.53 26.81 -48.34
C THR A 57 -16.99 27.16 -48.73
N ASN A 58 -17.57 28.33 -48.46
CA ASN A 58 -17.45 29.36 -47.40
C ASN A 58 -18.71 30.26 -47.50
N THR A 59 -19.11 30.93 -46.39
CA THR A 59 -19.83 32.24 -46.38
C THR A 59 -21.24 32.35 -47.03
N SER A 60 -22.15 33.27 -46.68
CA SER A 60 -22.22 34.38 -45.69
C SER A 60 -23.66 34.95 -45.59
N ALA A 61 -23.84 36.01 -44.78
CA ALA A 61 -25.01 36.90 -44.63
C ALA A 61 -26.07 36.43 -43.62
N GLU A 62 -26.08 36.93 -42.37
CA GLU A 62 -26.36 38.30 -41.88
C GLU A 62 -27.85 38.62 -41.73
N ILE A 63 -28.30 38.75 -40.47
CA ILE A 63 -29.23 39.80 -40.04
C ILE A 63 -28.73 40.31 -38.67
N ASN A 64 -28.54 41.63 -38.56
CA ASN A 64 -28.17 42.30 -37.31
C ASN A 64 -29.43 42.65 -36.50
N GLU A 65 -29.42 42.38 -35.19
CA GLU A 65 -30.20 43.16 -34.22
C GLU A 65 -29.29 43.60 -33.07
N THR A 66 -29.07 44.91 -32.99
CA THR A 66 -28.41 45.59 -31.86
C THR A 66 -29.28 45.50 -30.61
N ASN A 67 -28.76 44.96 -29.51
CA ASN A 67 -29.29 45.21 -28.17
C ASN A 67 -28.20 45.15 -27.08
N ASN A 68 -28.11 46.25 -26.33
CA ASN A 68 -27.47 46.44 -25.03
C ASN A 68 -26.17 45.66 -24.71
N THR A 69 -25.07 46.41 -24.74
CA THR A 69 -23.86 46.15 -23.95
C THR A 69 -24.17 46.07 -22.45
N ALA A 70 -24.40 44.87 -21.95
CA ALA A 70 -23.87 44.53 -20.63
C ALA A 70 -22.37 44.28 -20.83
N ILE A 71 -21.51 45.00 -20.10
CA ILE A 71 -20.12 44.57 -19.93
C ILE A 71 -20.20 43.34 -19.04
N VAL A 72 -20.27 42.17 -19.67
CA VAL A 72 -19.88 40.94 -19.01
C VAL A 72 -18.38 41.04 -18.85
N ASP A 73 -17.90 41.16 -17.62
CA ASP A 73 -16.52 40.83 -17.31
C ASP A 73 -16.33 39.35 -17.63
N VAL A 74 -15.96 39.08 -18.89
CA VAL A 74 -15.43 37.79 -19.27
C VAL A 74 -14.10 37.72 -18.56
N GLU A 75 -14.07 37.00 -17.43
CA GLU A 75 -12.84 36.45 -16.89
C GLU A 75 -12.25 35.55 -17.99
N ASP A 76 -11.42 36.16 -18.83
CA ASP A 76 -10.59 35.45 -19.78
C ASP A 76 -9.57 34.69 -18.93
N PHE A 77 -9.93 33.44 -18.59
CA PHE A 77 -9.02 32.44 -18.04
C PHE A 77 -8.00 32.10 -19.14
N ASN A 78 -7.12 33.07 -19.39
CA ASN A 78 -5.88 32.88 -20.10
C ASN A 78 -4.90 32.15 -19.18
N ASP A 79 -5.32 30.94 -18.78
CA ASP A 79 -4.44 29.85 -18.43
C ASP A 79 -3.65 29.49 -19.70
N THR A 80 -2.70 30.35 -20.05
CA THR A 80 -1.43 29.89 -20.59
C THR A 80 -0.82 28.97 -19.54
N TYR A 81 -1.30 27.73 -19.51
CA TYR A 81 -0.67 26.61 -18.86
C TYR A 81 0.77 26.62 -19.34
N VAL A 82 1.66 27.16 -18.51
CA VAL A 82 3.08 26.88 -18.61
C VAL A 82 3.16 25.40 -18.35
N SER A 83 3.16 24.61 -19.43
CA SER A 83 3.33 23.18 -19.34
C SER A 83 4.71 22.97 -18.75
N PHE A 84 4.74 22.70 -17.45
CA PHE A 84 5.92 22.14 -16.82
C PHE A 84 6.19 20.87 -17.61
N ASN A 85 7.23 20.90 -18.45
CA ASN A 85 7.63 19.79 -19.32
C ASN A 85 8.12 18.56 -18.54
N SER A 86 7.87 18.55 -17.24
CA SER A 86 8.04 17.44 -16.33
C SER A 86 7.20 16.26 -16.78
N LYS A 87 7.88 15.13 -16.98
CA LYS A 87 7.23 13.86 -17.30
C LYS A 87 7.76 12.79 -16.36
N ALA A 88 6.93 11.80 -16.06
CA ALA A 88 7.35 10.62 -15.33
C ALA A 88 6.94 9.34 -16.08
N SER A 89 7.92 8.49 -16.42
CA SER A 89 7.62 7.18 -16.99
C SER A 89 8.44 6.08 -16.36
N PHE A 90 7.74 5.04 -15.91
CA PHE A 90 8.33 3.89 -15.25
C PHE A 90 7.42 2.66 -15.42
N THR A 91 7.91 1.54 -14.92
CA THR A 91 7.20 0.27 -14.95
C THR A 91 6.97 -0.27 -13.55
N VAL A 92 5.77 -0.78 -13.30
CA VAL A 92 5.49 -1.67 -12.17
C VAL A 92 5.62 -3.11 -12.65
N VAL A 93 6.44 -3.91 -11.98
CA VAL A 93 6.52 -5.37 -12.16
C VAL A 93 6.08 -6.02 -10.85
N ILE A 94 5.08 -6.89 -10.92
CA ILE A 94 4.48 -7.52 -9.74
C ILE A 94 3.94 -8.90 -10.12
N ASN A 95 3.92 -9.86 -9.17
CA ASN A 95 3.25 -11.13 -9.40
C ASN A 95 1.73 -10.88 -9.42
N LYS A 96 1.15 -10.81 -10.62
CA LYS A 96 -0.27 -10.43 -10.82
C LYS A 96 -1.24 -11.40 -10.17
N GLN A 97 -0.93 -12.71 -10.18
CA GLN A 97 -1.75 -13.73 -9.54
C GLN A 97 -1.68 -13.61 -8.02
N ARG A 98 -0.48 -13.46 -7.44
CA ARG A 98 -0.27 -13.36 -6.01
C ARG A 98 -0.89 -12.09 -5.43
N PHE A 99 -0.65 -10.94 -6.05
CA PHE A 99 -1.06 -9.62 -5.54
C PHE A 99 -2.35 -9.07 -6.18
N PHE A 100 -3.19 -9.89 -6.83
CA PHE A 100 -4.34 -9.42 -7.63
C PHE A 100 -5.28 -8.46 -6.89
N LYS A 101 -5.53 -8.70 -5.60
CA LYS A 101 -6.39 -7.85 -4.74
C LYS A 101 -5.77 -6.49 -4.41
N PHE A 102 -4.44 -6.39 -4.45
CA PHE A 102 -3.69 -5.20 -4.06
C PHE A 102 -3.39 -4.28 -5.26
N ILE A 103 -3.31 -4.84 -6.47
CA ILE A 103 -2.97 -4.10 -7.69
C ILE A 103 -3.86 -2.87 -7.93
N PRO A 104 -5.20 -2.93 -7.80
CA PRO A 104 -6.04 -1.74 -7.98
C PRO A 104 -5.67 -0.61 -7.01
N SER A 105 -5.57 -0.93 -5.72
CA SER A 105 -5.18 0.02 -4.68
C SER A 105 -3.79 0.62 -4.94
N LEU A 106 -2.80 -0.23 -5.26
CA LEU A 106 -1.44 0.19 -5.58
C LEU A 106 -1.38 1.12 -6.80
N MET A 107 -2.03 0.75 -7.91
CA MET A 107 -2.03 1.56 -9.13
C MET A 107 -2.74 2.89 -8.89
N ASN A 108 -3.82 2.90 -8.12
CA ASN A 108 -4.53 4.12 -7.78
C ASN A 108 -3.73 5.04 -6.84
N ALA A 109 -2.90 4.50 -5.94
CA ALA A 109 -1.97 5.30 -5.13
C ALA A 109 -0.91 6.00 -6.00
N LEU A 110 -0.36 5.29 -6.99
CA LEU A 110 0.61 5.85 -7.92
C LEU A 110 -0.02 6.88 -8.86
N ASN A 111 -1.23 6.61 -9.37
CA ASN A 111 -1.99 7.57 -10.19
C ASN A 111 -2.34 8.83 -9.40
N ALA A 112 -2.82 8.69 -8.15
CA ALA A 112 -3.11 9.83 -7.27
C ALA A 112 -1.89 10.72 -7.06
N TYR A 113 -0.72 10.13 -6.75
CA TYR A 113 0.53 10.88 -6.61
C TYR A 113 0.88 11.70 -7.86
N TYR A 114 0.84 11.11 -9.07
CA TYR A 114 1.22 11.85 -10.28
C TYR A 114 0.14 12.80 -10.80
N ALA A 115 -1.15 12.50 -10.56
CA ALA A 115 -2.24 13.43 -10.82
C ALA A 115 -2.15 14.68 -9.91
N GLN A 116 -1.87 14.48 -8.62
CA GLN A 116 -1.62 15.55 -7.65
C GLN A 116 -0.41 16.43 -8.02
N LYS A 117 0.59 15.85 -8.68
CA LYS A 117 1.73 16.60 -9.24
C LYS A 117 1.40 17.42 -10.48
N GLY A 118 0.28 17.18 -11.16
CA GLY A 118 -0.11 17.91 -12.36
C GLY A 118 0.84 17.72 -13.56
N ILE A 119 1.45 16.53 -13.70
CA ILE A 119 2.43 16.23 -14.76
C ILE A 119 1.94 15.17 -15.75
N ASP A 120 2.56 15.13 -16.92
CA ASP A 120 2.44 14.00 -17.84
C ASP A 120 3.07 12.73 -17.23
N TYR A 121 2.32 11.63 -17.16
CA TYR A 121 2.88 10.37 -16.68
C TYR A 121 2.43 9.13 -17.46
N ASN A 122 3.28 8.10 -17.45
CA ASN A 122 3.01 6.80 -18.05
C ASN A 122 3.53 5.66 -17.17
N ILE A 123 2.59 4.92 -16.57
CA ILE A 123 2.87 3.74 -15.74
C ILE A 123 2.48 2.48 -16.51
N THR A 124 3.44 1.60 -16.77
CA THR A 124 3.19 0.30 -17.40
C THR A 124 3.20 -0.83 -16.36
N LEU A 125 2.28 -1.80 -16.46
CA LEU A 125 2.11 -2.87 -15.47
C LEU A 125 2.38 -4.26 -16.08
N TYR A 126 3.52 -4.86 -15.73
CA TYR A 126 3.94 -6.19 -16.17
C TYR A 126 3.84 -7.25 -15.06
N ASN A 127 3.79 -8.52 -15.45
CA ASN A 127 3.84 -9.65 -14.51
C ASN A 127 5.29 -10.02 -14.17
N ILE A 128 5.52 -10.64 -13.01
CA ILE A 128 6.85 -10.92 -12.45
C ILE A 128 7.76 -11.80 -13.33
N ASP A 129 7.15 -12.63 -14.17
CA ASP A 129 7.76 -13.52 -15.16
C ASP A 129 8.18 -12.81 -16.46
N THR A 130 7.85 -11.53 -16.63
CA THR A 130 8.21 -10.76 -17.82
C THR A 130 9.73 -10.60 -17.91
N ASN A 131 10.29 -10.95 -19.06
CA ASN A 131 11.72 -10.72 -19.35
C ASN A 131 12.08 -9.23 -19.24
N LEU A 132 12.81 -8.88 -18.18
CA LEU A 132 13.20 -7.51 -17.83
C LEU A 132 13.98 -6.78 -18.94
N SER A 133 14.73 -7.50 -19.80
CA SER A 133 15.44 -6.91 -20.93
C SER A 133 14.50 -6.34 -22.00
N LYS A 134 13.25 -6.82 -22.07
CA LYS A 134 12.24 -6.34 -23.02
C LYS A 134 11.48 -5.11 -22.53
N ILE A 135 11.55 -4.79 -21.24
CA ILE A 135 10.90 -3.60 -20.65
C ILE A 135 11.67 -2.35 -21.11
N LYS A 136 11.01 -1.39 -21.74
CA LYS A 136 11.65 -0.18 -22.27
C LYS A 136 12.11 0.79 -21.16
N SER A 137 11.31 0.92 -20.11
CA SER A 137 11.56 1.82 -18.98
C SER A 137 12.91 1.58 -18.31
N LYS A 138 13.59 2.66 -17.92
CA LYS A 138 14.82 2.60 -17.11
C LYS A 138 14.53 2.42 -15.62
N ASP A 139 13.38 2.92 -15.17
CA ASP A 139 12.94 2.86 -13.78
C ASP A 139 11.85 1.80 -13.60
N ILE A 140 12.02 0.91 -12.63
CA ILE A 140 11.11 -0.20 -12.34
C ILE A 140 10.82 -0.28 -10.83
N ILE A 141 9.56 -0.14 -10.44
CA ILE A 141 9.09 -0.55 -9.11
C ILE A 141 8.78 -2.05 -9.18
N TYR A 142 9.55 -2.86 -8.47
CA TYR A 142 9.61 -4.31 -8.60
C TYR A 142 9.15 -4.97 -7.29
N PHE A 143 7.95 -5.56 -7.30
CA PHE A 143 7.33 -6.20 -6.15
C PHE A 143 7.68 -7.68 -6.10
N THR A 144 8.64 -8.01 -5.23
CA THR A 144 9.06 -9.38 -4.92
C THR A 144 9.28 -9.54 -3.42
N THR A 145 9.05 -10.74 -2.88
CA THR A 145 9.55 -11.14 -1.55
C THR A 145 10.75 -12.08 -1.64
N ASP A 146 11.10 -12.57 -2.84
CA ASP A 146 12.27 -13.45 -3.03
C ASP A 146 13.56 -12.61 -3.13
N VAL A 147 14.29 -12.58 -2.02
CA VAL A 147 15.60 -11.93 -1.87
C VAL A 147 16.67 -12.55 -2.79
N ASN A 148 16.55 -13.83 -3.15
CA ASN A 148 17.58 -14.55 -3.90
C ASN A 148 17.69 -14.07 -5.35
N GLN A 149 16.56 -13.66 -5.96
CA GLN A 149 16.54 -13.13 -7.34
C GLN A 149 17.21 -11.76 -7.47
N LEU A 150 17.37 -11.00 -6.37
CA LEU A 150 17.88 -9.62 -6.42
C LEU A 150 19.32 -9.53 -6.94
N SER A 151 20.08 -10.62 -6.84
CA SER A 151 21.42 -10.74 -7.43
C SER A 151 21.42 -10.49 -8.94
N LYS A 152 20.41 -11.03 -9.64
CA LYS A 152 20.23 -10.92 -11.09
C LYS A 152 19.84 -9.51 -11.53
N LEU A 153 19.29 -8.68 -10.63
CA LEU A 153 18.87 -7.31 -10.94
C LEU A 153 20.06 -6.34 -11.07
N LYS A 154 21.24 -6.72 -10.56
CA LYS A 154 22.46 -5.89 -10.61
C LYS A 154 22.97 -5.64 -12.02
N ASP A 155 22.80 -6.63 -12.90
CA ASP A 155 23.43 -6.64 -14.23
C ASP A 155 22.62 -5.88 -15.29
N TYR A 156 21.39 -5.47 -14.96
CA TYR A 156 20.55 -4.67 -15.83
C TYR A 156 20.92 -3.19 -15.76
N ASN A 157 21.02 -2.54 -16.92
CA ASN A 157 21.06 -1.08 -17.05
C ASN A 157 19.68 -0.44 -16.78
N LYS A 158 19.17 -0.66 -15.56
CA LYS A 158 17.87 -0.24 -15.04
C LYS A 158 17.98 0.01 -13.54
N THR A 159 17.16 0.92 -13.02
CA THR A 159 17.01 1.16 -11.58
C THR A 159 15.78 0.42 -11.06
N PHE A 160 15.97 -0.37 -10.01
CA PHE A 160 14.93 -1.14 -9.35
C PHE A 160 14.62 -0.52 -7.99
N TYR A 161 13.33 -0.41 -7.69
CA TYR A 161 12.81 0.04 -6.40
C TYR A 161 11.98 -1.11 -5.82
N LEU A 162 12.28 -1.54 -4.59
CA LEU A 162 11.76 -2.76 -3.97
C LEU A 162 10.91 -2.42 -2.73
N PRO A 163 9.59 -2.20 -2.86
CA PRO A 163 8.75 -1.76 -1.73
C PRO A 163 8.59 -2.80 -0.62
N LEU A 164 8.85 -4.09 -0.91
CA LEU A 164 8.58 -5.20 -0.01
C LEU A 164 9.81 -5.75 0.72
N ILE A 165 11.02 -5.35 0.32
CA ILE A 165 12.28 -5.81 0.92
C ILE A 165 13.00 -4.62 1.57
N ASN A 166 13.37 -4.77 2.85
CA ASN A 166 14.28 -3.88 3.56
C ASN A 166 15.72 -4.31 3.28
N LYS A 167 16.65 -3.36 3.19
CA LYS A 167 18.07 -3.63 2.95
C LYS A 167 18.69 -4.57 3.99
N ASN A 168 18.24 -4.52 5.25
CA ASN A 168 18.73 -5.36 6.35
C ASN A 168 18.36 -6.86 6.19
N GLU A 169 17.53 -7.20 5.20
CA GLU A 169 17.19 -8.59 4.85
C GLU A 169 18.16 -9.22 3.84
N THR A 170 19.16 -8.47 3.35
CA THR A 170 20.04 -8.95 2.29
C THR A 170 21.46 -8.35 2.35
N ASN A 171 22.45 -9.17 1.98
CA ASN A 171 23.83 -8.72 1.79
C ASN A 171 24.05 -8.09 0.40
N ILE A 172 22.98 -7.86 -0.37
CA ILE A 172 23.03 -7.37 -1.74
C ILE A 172 23.32 -5.87 -1.79
N THR A 173 24.58 -5.54 -2.04
CA THR A 173 25.03 -4.19 -2.41
C THR A 173 24.95 -4.01 -3.93
N ALA A 174 24.20 -2.99 -4.37
CA ALA A 174 24.06 -2.61 -5.78
C ALA A 174 23.62 -1.15 -5.89
N LYS A 175 24.29 -0.35 -6.72
CA LYS A 175 23.96 1.09 -6.88
C LYS A 175 22.58 1.33 -7.53
N ASN A 176 22.12 0.37 -8.33
CA ASN A 176 20.88 0.45 -9.10
C ASN A 176 19.66 -0.16 -8.39
N ILE A 177 19.80 -0.67 -7.16
CA ILE A 177 18.70 -1.28 -6.40
C ILE A 177 18.43 -0.43 -5.16
N TYR A 178 17.16 -0.07 -4.94
CA TYR A 178 16.65 0.67 -3.79
C TYR A 178 15.63 -0.17 -3.01
N PHE A 179 15.71 -0.11 -1.69
CA PHE A 179 14.93 -0.89 -0.73
C PHE A 179 13.93 -0.01 0.02
N GLY A 180 12.71 -0.48 0.18
CA GLY A 180 11.59 0.34 0.63
C GLY A 180 10.65 -0.34 1.61
N SER A 181 10.93 -1.57 2.06
CA SER A 181 10.15 -2.13 3.16
C SER A 181 10.50 -1.45 4.48
N ILE A 182 9.50 -1.40 5.36
CA ILE A 182 9.65 -0.99 6.75
C ILE A 182 10.66 -1.90 7.45
N ASP A 183 11.46 -1.34 8.36
CA ASP A 183 12.33 -2.14 9.21
C ASP A 183 11.53 -2.80 10.32
N PHE A 184 10.95 -3.96 10.00
CA PHE A 184 10.22 -4.78 10.97
C PHE A 184 11.10 -5.28 12.12
N LYS A 185 12.43 -5.35 11.95
CA LYS A 185 13.34 -5.73 13.02
C LYS A 185 13.46 -4.60 14.04
N ASP A 186 13.60 -3.35 13.59
CA ASP A 186 13.54 -2.16 14.45
C ASP A 186 12.19 -2.04 15.17
N GLN A 187 11.07 -2.29 14.47
CA GLN A 187 9.74 -2.30 15.10
C GLN A 187 9.63 -3.35 16.22
N ILE A 188 10.05 -4.59 15.96
CA ILE A 188 10.06 -5.65 16.98
C ILE A 188 11.00 -5.28 18.13
N GLN A 189 12.23 -4.80 17.87
CA GLN A 189 13.16 -4.39 18.92
C GLN A 189 12.58 -3.29 19.82
N LYS A 190 11.89 -2.30 19.23
CA LYS A 190 11.21 -1.23 19.98
C LYS A 190 10.06 -1.79 20.84
N LEU A 191 9.18 -2.62 20.27
CA LEU A 191 8.08 -3.25 21.00
C LEU A 191 8.56 -4.19 22.12
N THR A 192 9.62 -4.96 21.89
CA THR A 192 10.14 -5.93 22.87
C THR A 192 10.94 -5.29 23.99
N SER A 193 11.32 -4.02 23.87
CA SER A 193 11.97 -3.25 24.95
C SER A 193 11.11 -3.08 26.21
N PHE A 194 9.80 -3.29 26.10
CA PHE A 194 8.85 -3.25 27.21
C PHE A 194 8.72 -4.58 27.95
N ILE A 195 9.37 -5.65 27.47
CA ILE A 195 9.22 -7.01 27.98
C ILE A 195 10.26 -7.27 29.07
N ASP A 196 9.79 -7.60 30.27
CA ASP A 196 10.61 -7.95 31.44
C ASP A 196 10.36 -9.37 31.99
N ASP A 197 9.42 -10.11 31.42
CA ASP A 197 8.90 -11.38 31.93
C ASP A 197 8.17 -12.18 30.83
N LYS A 198 7.60 -13.33 31.19
CA LYS A 198 6.80 -14.26 30.36
C LYS A 198 6.11 -13.58 29.18
N THR A 199 6.49 -14.01 27.98
CA THR A 199 5.93 -13.54 26.71
C THR A 199 5.39 -14.71 25.90
N ASP A 200 4.17 -14.55 25.41
CA ASP A 200 3.56 -15.46 24.44
C ASP A 200 3.46 -14.76 23.08
N VAL A 201 3.75 -15.48 22.00
CA VAL A 201 3.61 -14.96 20.64
C VAL A 201 2.44 -15.64 19.96
N ILE A 202 1.63 -14.85 19.25
CA ILE A 202 0.49 -15.33 18.47
C ILE A 202 0.79 -15.03 17.01
N ALA A 203 1.08 -16.09 16.28
CA ALA A 203 1.50 -16.07 14.90
C ALA A 203 0.42 -16.62 13.96
N ASP A 204 0.66 -16.43 12.68
CA ASP A 204 -0.18 -16.86 11.58
C ASP A 204 0.68 -17.53 10.50
N HIS A 205 0.07 -18.28 9.59
CA HIS A 205 0.79 -18.99 8.52
C HIS A 205 1.10 -18.07 7.33
N THR A 206 1.76 -16.94 7.57
CA THR A 206 2.16 -16.00 6.51
C THR A 206 3.66 -15.75 6.47
N LEU A 207 4.20 -15.50 5.29
CA LEU A 207 5.62 -15.14 5.10
C LEU A 207 6.06 -13.93 5.96
N LEU A 208 5.15 -13.01 6.26
CA LEU A 208 5.43 -11.88 7.14
C LEU A 208 5.45 -12.30 8.62
N SER A 209 4.52 -13.15 9.04
CA SER A 209 4.50 -13.76 10.39
C SER A 209 5.77 -14.59 10.66
N ASP A 210 6.15 -15.47 9.73
CA ASP A 210 7.38 -16.28 9.85
C ASP A 210 8.65 -15.42 9.94
N LYS A 211 8.68 -14.30 9.22
CA LYS A 211 9.75 -13.30 9.27
C LYS A 211 9.80 -12.58 10.62
N LEU A 212 8.66 -12.20 11.18
CA LEU A 212 8.57 -11.55 12.50
C LEU A 212 9.00 -12.52 13.62
N LEU A 213 8.48 -13.74 13.61
CA LEU A 213 8.93 -14.83 14.50
C LEU A 213 10.45 -15.01 14.43
N ASN A 214 11.05 -14.91 13.24
CA ASN A 214 12.50 -15.05 13.10
C ASN A 214 13.30 -13.92 13.77
N TYR A 215 12.75 -12.71 13.91
CA TYR A 215 13.35 -11.63 14.70
C TYR A 215 13.18 -11.85 16.21
N GLU A 216 12.13 -12.54 16.62
CA GLU A 216 11.78 -12.80 18.02
C GLU A 216 12.46 -14.03 18.63
N LYS A 217 12.96 -14.98 17.81
CA LYS A 217 13.59 -16.25 18.26
C LYS A 217 14.61 -16.15 19.40
N ASN A 218 15.26 -15.00 19.57
CA ASN A 218 16.31 -14.77 20.59
C ASN A 218 15.82 -13.96 21.80
N LEU A 219 14.52 -13.67 21.92
CA LEU A 219 13.95 -13.01 23.09
C LEU A 219 14.01 -13.94 24.31
N THR A 220 14.59 -13.43 25.40
CA THR A 220 14.87 -14.19 26.63
C THR A 220 13.63 -14.80 27.29
N TYR A 221 12.47 -14.16 27.12
CA TYR A 221 11.25 -14.47 27.89
C TYR A 221 10.15 -15.17 27.08
N ILE A 222 10.44 -15.70 25.88
CA ILE A 222 9.43 -16.47 25.14
C ILE A 222 9.07 -17.74 25.91
N HIS A 223 7.79 -17.84 26.26
CA HIS A 223 7.17 -18.99 26.86
C HIS A 223 6.61 -19.92 25.79
N THR A 224 5.67 -19.45 24.96
CA THR A 224 5.05 -20.25 23.89
C THR A 224 4.77 -19.41 22.64
N VAL A 225 4.81 -20.06 21.47
CA VAL A 225 4.32 -19.52 20.20
C VAL A 225 3.06 -20.29 19.78
N TYR A 226 1.92 -19.62 19.73
CA TYR A 226 0.66 -20.17 19.23
C TYR A 226 0.45 -19.82 17.76
N GLN A 227 -0.25 -20.69 17.04
CA GLN A 227 -0.67 -20.46 15.65
C GLN A 227 -2.17 -20.20 15.64
N PHE A 228 -2.61 -19.05 15.13
CA PHE A 228 -4.02 -18.68 15.07
C PHE A 228 -4.83 -19.70 14.24
N PRO A 229 -6.02 -20.16 14.70
CA PRO A 229 -6.74 -19.76 15.92
C PRO A 229 -6.44 -20.62 17.16
N ASN A 230 -5.50 -21.55 17.09
CA ASN A 230 -5.20 -22.56 18.10
C ASN A 230 -4.37 -22.00 19.27
N ILE A 231 -5.01 -21.20 20.11
CA ILE A 231 -4.38 -20.47 21.23
C ILE A 231 -4.89 -21.03 22.55
N TYR A 232 -3.98 -21.44 23.46
CA TYR A 232 -4.36 -21.81 24.83
C TYR A 232 -4.46 -20.55 25.70
N TYR A 233 -5.62 -19.90 25.62
CA TYR A 233 -5.85 -18.56 26.18
C TYR A 233 -5.48 -18.38 27.66
N GLN A 234 -5.55 -19.42 28.50
CA GLN A 234 -5.20 -19.29 29.92
C GLN A 234 -3.70 -19.04 30.14
N ASP A 235 -2.83 -19.44 29.22
CA ASP A 235 -1.40 -19.13 29.31
C ASP A 235 -1.13 -17.64 29.12
N LEU A 236 -2.00 -16.90 28.42
CA LEU A 236 -1.86 -15.46 28.20
C LEU A 236 -2.08 -14.62 29.48
N ASN A 237 -2.46 -15.24 30.59
CA ASN A 237 -2.68 -14.55 31.84
C ASN A 237 -1.34 -14.15 32.49
N ASN A 238 -1.23 -12.89 32.90
CA ASN A 238 -0.01 -12.25 33.40
C ASN A 238 1.21 -12.33 32.45
N SER A 239 0.99 -12.50 31.14
CA SER A 239 2.07 -12.46 30.12
C SER A 239 2.01 -11.22 29.23
N PHE A 240 3.15 -10.91 28.62
CA PHE A 240 3.20 -10.06 27.42
C PHE A 240 2.72 -10.86 26.22
N VAL A 241 1.95 -10.24 25.31
CA VAL A 241 1.46 -10.94 24.10
C VAL A 241 1.87 -10.19 22.85
N ILE A 242 2.64 -10.83 21.96
CA ILE A 242 3.01 -10.28 20.65
C ILE A 242 2.09 -10.85 19.56
N PHE A 243 1.49 -9.99 18.74
CA PHE A 243 0.63 -10.38 17.62
C PHE A 243 1.32 -10.21 16.26
N ASN A 244 1.69 -11.34 15.67
CA ASN A 244 2.21 -11.45 14.30
C ASN A 244 1.12 -11.91 13.33
N THR A 245 -0.09 -11.38 13.51
CA THR A 245 -1.27 -11.70 12.68
C THR A 245 -1.85 -10.40 12.10
N SER A 246 -2.73 -10.48 11.09
CA SER A 246 -3.46 -9.28 10.65
C SER A 246 -4.28 -8.64 11.76
N ALA A 247 -4.58 -7.35 11.59
CA ALA A 247 -5.51 -6.62 12.45
C ALA A 247 -6.82 -7.36 12.71
N GLY A 248 -7.43 -7.97 11.68
CA GLY A 248 -8.68 -8.73 11.85
C GLY A 248 -8.55 -9.97 12.76
N LYS A 249 -7.42 -10.67 12.70
CA LYS A 249 -7.12 -11.82 13.59
C LYS A 249 -6.74 -11.33 14.99
N THR A 250 -5.91 -10.29 15.08
CA THR A 250 -5.51 -9.63 16.34
C THR A 250 -6.73 -9.13 17.13
N ALA A 251 -7.67 -8.46 16.47
CA ALA A 251 -8.92 -8.00 17.09
C ALA A 251 -9.77 -9.16 17.66
N GLN A 252 -9.88 -10.29 16.95
CA GLN A 252 -10.59 -11.49 17.44
C GLN A 252 -9.93 -12.07 18.69
N VAL A 253 -8.59 -12.14 18.73
CA VAL A 253 -7.86 -12.65 19.90
C VAL A 253 -8.00 -11.70 21.08
N LEU A 254 -7.88 -10.38 20.89
CA LEU A 254 -8.07 -9.38 21.94
C LEU A 254 -9.49 -9.42 22.52
N SER A 255 -10.52 -9.47 21.67
CA SER A 255 -11.91 -9.62 22.12
C SER A 255 -12.10 -10.92 22.94
N THR A 256 -11.44 -12.01 22.54
CA THR A 256 -11.48 -13.28 23.29
C THR A 256 -10.72 -13.23 24.62
N ILE A 257 -9.64 -12.45 24.71
CA ILE A 257 -8.92 -12.15 25.97
C ILE A 257 -9.85 -11.41 26.94
N THR A 258 -10.54 -10.37 26.48
CA THR A 258 -11.52 -9.61 27.28
C THR A 258 -12.69 -10.49 27.72
N GLN A 259 -13.29 -11.27 26.79
CA GLN A 259 -14.43 -12.14 27.07
C GLN A 259 -14.12 -13.20 28.14
N LYS A 260 -12.86 -13.65 28.22
CA LYS A 260 -12.38 -14.64 29.20
C LYS A 260 -11.75 -14.01 30.44
N GLU A 261 -11.85 -12.69 30.59
CA GLU A 261 -11.33 -11.90 31.71
C GLU A 261 -9.80 -12.01 31.95
N ILE A 262 -9.05 -12.42 30.92
CA ILE A 262 -7.61 -12.71 31.01
C ILE A 262 -6.80 -11.42 31.16
N GLN A 263 -5.93 -11.37 32.17
CA GLN A 263 -5.14 -10.20 32.50
C GLN A 263 -3.73 -10.27 31.93
N THR A 264 -3.57 -9.95 30.65
CA THR A 264 -2.25 -9.70 30.04
C THR A 264 -1.53 -8.52 30.74
N LYS A 265 -0.20 -8.50 30.68
CA LYS A 265 0.62 -7.37 31.16
C LYS A 265 0.55 -6.19 30.18
N LEU A 266 0.91 -6.48 28.93
CA LEU A 266 0.88 -5.56 27.79
C LEU A 266 0.72 -6.39 26.52
N THR A 267 0.06 -5.85 25.50
CA THR A 267 -0.05 -6.51 24.21
C THR A 267 0.58 -5.66 23.11
N LEU A 268 1.26 -6.30 22.17
CA LEU A 268 2.22 -5.69 21.27
C LEU A 268 1.92 -6.12 19.83
N THR A 269 1.97 -5.20 18.87
CA THR A 269 1.87 -5.57 17.45
C THR A 269 2.69 -4.61 16.59
N PRO A 270 3.42 -5.10 15.56
CA PRO A 270 4.11 -4.27 14.60
C PRO A 270 3.11 -3.61 13.62
N GLN A 271 3.59 -3.10 12.48
CA GLN A 271 2.80 -2.38 11.47
C GLN A 271 1.45 -3.03 11.10
N LEU A 272 1.31 -4.36 11.22
CA LEU A 272 0.07 -5.08 10.92
C LEU A 272 -1.13 -4.61 11.74
N GLY A 273 -0.91 -4.15 12.98
CA GLY A 273 -1.95 -3.59 13.84
C GLY A 273 -2.28 -2.12 13.57
N TYR A 274 -1.46 -1.39 12.80
CA TYR A 274 -1.73 0.01 12.43
C TYR A 274 -2.71 0.06 11.25
N ASN A 275 -3.94 -0.41 11.49
CA ASN A 275 -4.98 -0.63 10.49
C ASN A 275 -6.35 -0.22 11.07
N PRO A 276 -7.18 0.57 10.35
CA PRO A 276 -8.51 0.98 10.81
C PRO A 276 -9.44 -0.15 11.24
N LEU A 277 -9.25 -1.38 10.72
CA LEU A 277 -9.98 -2.56 11.20
C LEU A 277 -9.81 -2.81 12.70
N MET A 278 -8.68 -2.44 13.32
CA MET A 278 -8.54 -2.49 14.78
C MET A 278 -9.55 -1.59 15.49
N ILE A 279 -9.79 -0.38 14.98
CA ILE A 279 -10.76 0.56 15.54
C ILE A 279 -12.19 0.05 15.36
N VAL A 280 -12.49 -0.59 14.23
CA VAL A 280 -13.84 -1.06 13.88
C VAL A 280 -14.20 -2.37 14.61
N LEU A 281 -13.23 -3.26 14.85
CA LEU A 281 -13.47 -4.62 15.33
C LEU A 281 -13.16 -4.81 16.83
N THR A 282 -12.74 -3.77 17.55
CA THR A 282 -12.42 -3.87 18.99
C THR A 282 -13.21 -2.86 19.83
N GLN A 283 -13.42 -3.19 21.09
CA GLN A 283 -13.96 -2.30 22.11
C GLN A 283 -12.82 -1.67 22.92
N PRO A 284 -13.02 -0.50 23.58
CA PRO A 284 -11.97 0.15 24.38
C PRO A 284 -11.30 -0.74 25.45
N ALA A 285 -12.01 -1.74 25.96
CA ALA A 285 -11.45 -2.73 26.89
C ALA A 285 -10.41 -3.66 26.21
N ASP A 286 -10.70 -4.15 25.01
CA ASP A 286 -9.84 -5.06 24.24
C ASP A 286 -8.46 -4.47 23.94
N ILE A 287 -8.43 -3.16 23.65
CA ILE A 287 -7.25 -2.43 23.21
C ILE A 287 -6.57 -1.60 24.31
N GLN A 288 -7.07 -1.63 25.55
CA GLN A 288 -6.54 -0.81 26.66
C GLN A 288 -5.04 -1.00 26.88
N LYS A 289 -4.56 -2.24 26.69
CA LYS A 289 -3.16 -2.66 26.88
C LYS A 289 -2.41 -2.83 25.55
N LEU A 290 -2.99 -2.44 24.41
CA LEU A 290 -2.39 -2.62 23.09
C LEU A 290 -1.42 -1.48 22.74
N LEU A 291 -0.22 -1.83 22.32
CA LEU A 291 0.81 -0.95 21.78
C LEU A 291 1.15 -1.35 20.35
N ILE A 292 1.15 -0.38 19.45
CA ILE A 292 1.23 -0.58 18.01
C ILE A 292 2.46 0.16 17.46
N ALA A 293 3.40 -0.55 16.84
CA ALA A 293 4.48 0.12 16.10
C ALA A 293 4.02 0.52 14.70
N ASN A 294 4.38 1.73 14.29
CA ASN A 294 4.08 2.26 12.97
C ASN A 294 5.25 3.08 12.42
N SER A 295 5.47 2.97 11.12
CA SER A 295 6.51 3.68 10.37
C SER A 295 5.95 4.56 9.23
N ILE A 296 4.62 4.54 9.00
CA ILE A 296 3.92 5.48 8.13
C ILE A 296 3.65 6.76 8.93
N ILE A 297 4.55 7.73 8.84
CA ILE A 297 4.51 8.98 9.60
C ILE A 297 4.16 10.12 8.65
N HIS A 298 3.08 10.85 8.97
CA HIS A 298 2.59 12.02 8.23
C HIS A 298 2.53 11.81 6.70
N PRO A 299 1.68 10.87 6.20
CA PRO A 299 1.42 10.77 4.78
C PRO A 299 0.91 12.12 4.25
N PRO A 300 1.28 12.55 3.03
CA PRO A 300 0.98 13.89 2.55
C PRO A 300 -0.53 14.04 2.38
N LEU A 301 -1.13 15.08 2.98
CA LEU A 301 -2.59 15.17 3.11
C LEU A 301 -3.32 15.08 1.76
N ILE A 302 -2.92 15.91 0.79
CA ILE A 302 -3.54 16.00 -0.53
C ILE A 302 -3.40 14.65 -1.27
N ILE A 303 -2.18 14.09 -1.35
CA ILE A 303 -1.95 12.79 -2.00
C ILE A 303 -2.76 11.67 -1.31
N ASN A 304 -2.96 11.74 0.00
CA ASN A 304 -3.77 10.79 0.74
C ASN A 304 -5.29 10.95 0.48
N GLU A 305 -5.77 12.18 0.34
CA GLU A 305 -7.16 12.47 -0.02
C GLU A 305 -7.46 12.01 -1.45
N ASP A 306 -6.60 12.34 -2.41
CA ASP A 306 -6.69 11.87 -3.81
C ASP A 306 -6.61 10.34 -3.89
N ALA A 307 -5.70 9.71 -3.15
CA ALA A 307 -5.62 8.26 -3.07
C ALA A 307 -6.91 7.66 -2.48
N SER A 308 -7.51 8.28 -1.46
CA SER A 308 -8.77 7.84 -0.85
C SER A 308 -9.96 7.94 -1.82
N LEU A 309 -10.05 9.02 -2.61
CA LEU A 309 -11.02 9.13 -3.73
C LEU A 309 -10.77 8.03 -4.77
N LEU A 310 -9.49 7.70 -4.98
CA LEU A 310 -8.91 6.56 -5.68
C LEU A 310 -9.36 5.16 -5.23
N ASN A 311 -10.10 5.01 -4.13
CA ASN A 311 -10.25 3.73 -3.40
C ASN A 311 -8.88 3.09 -3.05
N SER A 312 -7.91 3.94 -2.72
CA SER A 312 -6.59 3.57 -2.25
C SER A 312 -6.32 4.16 -0.87
N ASP A 313 -5.30 3.62 -0.23
CA ASP A 313 -4.86 4.01 1.11
C ASP A 313 -3.34 4.14 1.04
N ILE A 314 -2.79 5.27 1.49
CA ILE A 314 -1.35 5.45 1.72
C ILE A 314 -1.02 5.73 3.19
N ARG A 315 -2.04 5.84 4.05
CA ARG A 315 -1.93 6.19 5.47
C ARG A 315 -1.79 4.98 6.37
N TYR A 316 -2.38 3.85 5.99
CA TYR A 316 -2.30 2.59 6.73
C TYR A 316 -1.70 1.45 5.87
N ASN A 317 -1.78 1.54 4.55
CA ASN A 317 -1.14 0.58 3.65
C ASN A 317 0.33 0.98 3.33
N TRP A 318 1.25 0.34 4.06
CA TRP A 318 2.70 0.55 3.94
C TRP A 318 3.27 0.23 2.54
N MET A 319 2.67 -0.72 1.81
CA MET A 319 3.11 -1.11 0.48
C MET A 319 2.82 0.00 -0.54
N ASN A 320 1.63 0.61 -0.46
CA ASN A 320 1.28 1.76 -1.29
C ASN A 320 2.14 2.98 -0.91
N TYR A 321 2.31 3.23 0.39
CA TYR A 321 3.15 4.31 0.91
C TYR A 321 4.60 4.25 0.38
N ALA A 322 5.24 3.08 0.47
CA ALA A 322 6.58 2.84 -0.08
C ALA A 322 6.62 3.01 -1.61
N ALA A 323 5.58 2.59 -2.32
CA ALA A 323 5.48 2.77 -3.78
C ALA A 323 5.39 4.24 -4.19
N CYS A 324 4.61 5.06 -3.47
CA CYS A 324 4.51 6.50 -3.71
C CYS A 324 5.79 7.27 -3.34
N ILE A 325 6.50 6.86 -2.29
CA ILE A 325 7.84 7.40 -1.99
C ILE A 325 8.81 7.12 -3.16
N PHE A 326 8.75 5.93 -3.75
CA PHE A 326 9.55 5.64 -4.95
C PHE A 326 9.05 6.35 -6.22
N ALA A 327 7.75 6.64 -6.33
CA ALA A 327 7.25 7.53 -7.38
C ALA A 327 7.84 8.95 -7.23
N ASN A 328 7.91 9.49 -6.02
CA ASN A 328 8.62 10.75 -5.74
C ASN A 328 10.11 10.65 -6.10
N LYS A 329 10.80 9.54 -5.79
CA LYS A 329 12.19 9.35 -6.22
C LYS A 329 12.37 9.31 -7.75
N ILE A 330 11.46 8.64 -8.46
CA ILE A 330 11.47 8.54 -9.92
C ILE A 330 11.21 9.91 -10.54
N TYR A 331 10.21 10.64 -10.04
CA TYR A 331 9.93 12.02 -10.41
C TYR A 331 11.19 12.89 -10.27
N ASN A 332 11.78 12.95 -9.07
CA ASN A 332 12.94 13.79 -8.80
C ASN A 332 14.13 13.42 -9.71
N LYS A 333 14.39 12.12 -9.91
CA LYS A 333 15.44 11.63 -10.81
C LYS A 333 15.21 12.02 -12.28
N GLN A 334 13.98 11.94 -12.77
CA GLN A 334 13.65 12.25 -14.17
C GLN A 334 13.55 13.75 -14.44
N ASN A 335 13.36 14.56 -13.39
CA ASN A 335 13.21 16.03 -13.46
C ASN A 335 14.45 16.79 -12.92
N SER A 336 15.54 16.08 -12.61
CA SER A 336 16.81 16.65 -12.10
C SER A 336 16.73 17.33 -10.73
N GLU A 337 15.83 16.87 -9.86
CA GLU A 337 15.67 17.32 -8.47
C GLU A 337 16.48 16.45 -7.48
N ASP A 338 16.35 16.73 -6.17
CA ASP A 338 17.02 15.99 -5.09
C ASP A 338 16.60 14.51 -5.06
N GLN A 339 17.58 13.61 -5.24
CA GLN A 339 17.34 12.16 -5.24
C GLN A 339 17.49 11.51 -3.86
N PHE A 340 17.95 12.24 -2.84
CA PHE A 340 18.10 11.78 -1.46
C PHE A 340 16.91 12.18 -0.59
N TYR A 341 16.38 13.39 -0.75
CA TYR A 341 15.22 13.88 0.01
C TYR A 341 13.93 13.82 -0.81
N MET A 342 12.98 13.03 -0.34
CA MET A 342 11.65 12.87 -0.92
C MET A 342 10.75 13.94 -0.30
N ASN A 343 10.78 15.10 -0.93
CA ASN A 343 10.16 16.35 -0.49
C ASN A 343 8.69 16.21 -0.11
N ASP A 344 7.88 15.49 -0.90
CA ASP A 344 6.44 15.37 -0.63
C ASP A 344 6.18 14.57 0.65
N PHE A 345 6.99 13.53 0.88
CA PHE A 345 6.88 12.59 2.00
C PHE A 345 7.74 12.98 3.22
N ASN A 346 8.49 14.08 3.14
CA ASN A 346 9.44 14.55 4.15
C ASN A 346 10.41 13.46 4.67
N ILE A 347 10.83 12.55 3.79
CA ILE A 347 11.61 11.36 4.13
C ILE A 347 12.89 11.24 3.29
N TYR A 348 13.94 10.69 3.89
CA TYR A 348 15.22 10.49 3.20
C TYR A 348 15.40 9.07 2.69
N ILE A 349 16.14 8.91 1.59
CA ILE A 349 16.60 7.64 1.06
C ILE A 349 18.13 7.60 1.15
N PHE A 350 18.64 7.00 2.23
CA PHE A 350 20.07 6.90 2.50
C PHE A 350 20.59 5.48 2.23
N ASN A 351 21.80 5.36 1.67
CA ASN A 351 22.43 4.08 1.37
C ASN A 351 21.52 3.10 0.61
N ASN A 352 20.67 3.63 -0.27
CA ASN A 352 19.64 2.94 -1.04
C ASN A 352 18.49 2.32 -0.23
N GLN A 353 18.20 2.78 1.00
CA GLN A 353 17.05 2.36 1.82
C GLN A 353 16.18 3.58 2.17
N ILE A 354 14.85 3.45 2.12
CA ILE A 354 13.92 4.44 2.68
C ILE A 354 14.13 4.49 4.21
N ASN A 355 14.51 5.66 4.73
CA ASN A 355 14.84 5.86 6.14
C ASN A 355 13.57 6.15 6.96
N TYR A 356 12.79 5.10 7.22
CA TYR A 356 11.65 5.14 8.12
C TYR A 356 12.08 5.46 9.55
N LYS A 357 11.20 6.11 10.32
CA LYS A 357 11.30 6.19 11.78
C LYS A 357 10.20 5.33 12.39
N THR A 358 10.47 4.63 13.48
CA THR A 358 9.44 3.85 14.18
C THR A 358 8.86 4.64 15.35
N LYS A 359 7.53 4.76 15.35
CA LYS A 359 6.74 5.44 16.36
C LYS A 359 5.71 4.50 16.96
N LEU A 360 5.44 4.65 18.25
CA LEU A 360 4.49 3.82 18.97
C LEU A 360 3.16 4.54 19.14
N TYR A 361 2.07 3.80 18.97
CA TYR A 361 0.70 4.30 18.98
C TYR A 361 -0.18 3.45 19.90
N ARG A 362 -1.22 4.10 20.41
CA ARG A 362 -2.39 3.44 21.00
C ARG A 362 -3.65 3.89 20.27
N ILE A 363 -4.70 3.08 20.33
CA ILE A 363 -6.02 3.48 19.85
C ILE A 363 -6.75 4.14 21.03
N ILE A 364 -7.09 5.42 20.88
CA ILE A 364 -7.74 6.24 21.92
C ILE A 364 -8.82 7.07 21.22
N ASP A 365 -10.05 7.07 21.74
CA ASP A 365 -11.20 7.79 21.18
C ASP A 365 -11.46 7.48 19.69
N GLY A 366 -11.25 6.23 19.27
CA GLY A 366 -11.43 5.80 17.88
C GLY A 366 -10.34 6.29 16.91
N ALA A 367 -9.19 6.77 17.41
CA ALA A 367 -8.07 7.22 16.58
C ALA A 367 -6.73 6.66 17.07
N PHE A 368 -5.80 6.45 16.14
CA PHE A 368 -4.40 6.17 16.50
C PHE A 368 -3.74 7.45 17.02
N LYS A 369 -3.37 7.46 18.30
CA LYS A 369 -2.61 8.55 18.93
C LYS A 369 -1.20 8.06 19.22
N GLN A 370 -0.19 8.83 18.80
CA GLN A 370 1.21 8.53 19.10
C GLN A 370 1.43 8.66 20.62
N VAL A 371 2.15 7.70 21.18
CA VAL A 371 2.60 7.71 22.59
C VAL A 371 4.11 7.79 22.73
N GLU A 372 4.88 7.43 21.67
CA GLU A 372 6.34 7.53 21.67
C GLU A 372 6.97 7.70 20.27
#